data_AF-A0A0F2I1M7-F1
#
_entry.id   AF-A0A0F2I1M7-F1
#
_cell.length_a   1.000
_cell.length_b   1.000
_cell.length_c   1.000
_cell.angle_alpha   90.00
_cell.angle_beta   90.00
_cell.angle_gamma   90.00
#
_symmetry.space_group_name_H-M   'P 1'
#
loop_
_entity.id
_entity.type
_entity.pdbx_description
1 polymer ?
#
loop_
_entity_poly.entity_id
_entity_poly.type
_entity_poly.pdbx_seq_one_letter_code
_entity_poly.pdbx_strand_id
1 'polypeptide(L)'
;MPNEYNNKVPSTEYHKLPLVIQVLIYFIGYDEMYTLINEHGGQNIYIPKNPSRGKVSNLLSPHSLNVLSEHFGGTYLMLPTLLSVDIQRG
;
A
#
# COMPACT_ATOMS: atom_id res chain seq x y z
N MET A 1 4.54 -14.76 5.43
CA MET A 1 4.35 -14.48 6.86
C MET A 1 3.63 -13.15 6.95
N PRO A 2 2.49 -13.02 7.66
CA PRO A 2 1.87 -11.71 7.85
C PRO A 2 2.79 -10.84 8.71
N ASN A 3 3.02 -9.60 8.28
CA ASN A 3 3.96 -8.67 8.90
C ASN A 3 3.46 -8.23 10.29
N GLU A 4 4.35 -8.17 11.29
CA GLU A 4 4.06 -7.76 12.68
C GLU A 4 3.65 -6.28 12.84
N TYR A 5 3.48 -5.55 11.71
CA TYR A 5 3.14 -4.12 11.64
C TYR A 5 1.63 -3.82 11.67
N ASN A 6 0.77 -4.84 11.80
CA ASN A 6 -0.69 -4.67 11.80
C ASN A 6 -1.28 -4.01 13.06
N ASN A 7 -0.46 -3.60 14.03
CA ASN A 7 -0.92 -3.06 15.32
C ASN A 7 -1.46 -1.62 15.28
N LYS A 8 -1.56 -0.97 14.11
CA LYS A 8 -1.94 0.46 14.01
C LYS A 8 -3.37 0.73 13.52
N VAL A 9 -4.08 -0.25 12.98
CA VAL A 9 -5.48 -0.09 12.58
C VAL A 9 -6.34 -1.03 13.43
N PRO A 10 -7.30 -0.52 14.22
CA PRO A 10 -8.28 -1.38 14.88
C PRO A 10 -8.96 -2.28 13.85
N SER A 11 -9.07 -3.58 14.13
CA SER A 11 -9.63 -4.57 13.19
C SER A 11 -11.04 -4.21 12.68
N THR A 12 -11.82 -3.51 13.49
CA THR A 12 -13.16 -3.00 13.16
C THR A 12 -13.16 -1.86 12.12
N GLU A 13 -12.07 -1.11 11.99
CA GLU A 13 -11.92 -0.05 10.99
C GLU A 13 -11.24 -0.56 9.72
N TYR A 14 -10.37 -1.56 9.84
CA TYR A 14 -9.68 -2.16 8.70
C TYR A 14 -10.65 -2.70 7.64
N HIS A 15 -11.69 -3.42 8.05
CA HIS A 15 -12.67 -4.01 7.12
C HIS A 15 -13.56 -2.98 6.41
N LYS A 16 -13.58 -1.73 6.88
CA LYS A 16 -14.31 -0.63 6.24
C LYS A 16 -13.50 0.06 5.14
N LEU A 17 -12.19 -0.20 5.08
CA LEU A 17 -11.32 0.41 4.07
C LEU A 17 -11.57 -0.23 2.69
N PRO A 18 -11.28 0.47 1.58
CA PRO A 18 -11.25 -0.14 0.26
C PRO A 18 -10.38 -1.40 0.22
N LEU A 19 -10.79 -2.41 -0.55
CA LEU A 19 -10.05 -3.68 -0.64
C LEU A 19 -8.58 -3.48 -1.01
N VAL A 20 -8.28 -2.54 -1.91
CA VAL A 20 -6.90 -2.20 -2.28
C VAL A 20 -6.08 -1.68 -1.10
N ILE A 21 -6.67 -0.89 -0.20
CA ILE A 21 -6.00 -0.39 1.00
C ILE A 21 -5.77 -1.52 1.99
N GLN A 22 -6.76 -2.38 2.20
CA GLN A 22 -6.62 -3.56 3.05
C GLN A 22 -5.45 -4.43 2.56
N VAL A 23 -5.43 -4.74 1.27
CA VAL A 23 -4.37 -5.50 0.62
C VAL A 23 -2.99 -4.84 0.81
N LEU A 24 -2.88 -3.52 0.60
CA LEU A 24 -1.62 -2.81 0.80
C LEU A 24 -1.18 -2.86 2.27
N ILE A 25 -2.07 -2.59 3.23
CA ILE A 25 -1.75 -2.71 4.66
C ILE A 25 -1.27 -4.13 5.00
N TYR A 26 -1.93 -5.15 4.46
CA TYR A 26 -1.55 -6.55 4.68
C TYR A 26 -0.11 -6.84 4.22
N PHE A 27 0.30 -6.31 3.07
CA PHE A 27 1.61 -6.59 2.48
C PHE A 27 2.73 -5.68 2.99
N ILE A 28 2.47 -4.38 3.14
CA ILE A 28 3.51 -3.37 3.43
C ILE A 28 3.30 -2.64 4.75
N GLY A 29 2.22 -2.95 5.48
CA GLY A 29 1.88 -2.29 6.73
C GLY A 29 1.22 -0.91 6.52
N TYR A 30 0.65 -0.39 7.60
CA TYR A 30 -0.12 0.86 7.55
C TYR A 30 0.73 2.09 7.22
N ASP A 31 1.90 2.24 7.84
CA ASP A 31 2.72 3.45 7.69
C ASP A 31 3.25 3.60 6.24
N GLU A 32 3.69 2.49 5.64
CA GLU A 32 4.18 2.49 4.26
C GLU A 32 3.02 2.61 3.27
N MET A 33 1.87 1.98 3.54
CA MET A 33 0.64 2.21 2.76
C MET A 33 0.23 3.69 2.81
N TYR A 34 0.20 4.29 3.99
CA TYR A 34 -0.17 5.70 4.16
C TYR A 34 0.79 6.61 3.37
N THR A 35 2.10 6.35 3.46
CA THR A 35 3.12 7.08 2.70
C THR A 35 2.88 6.94 1.19
N LEU A 36 2.60 5.71 0.72
CA LEU A 36 2.32 5.43 -0.69
C LEU A 36 1.08 6.18 -1.21
N ILE A 37 -0.01 6.18 -0.43
CA ILE A 37 -1.26 6.87 -0.78
C ILE A 37 -1.11 8.39 -0.68
N ASN A 38 -0.33 8.90 0.29
CA ASN A 38 -0.05 10.32 0.41
C ASN A 38 0.68 10.88 -0.81
N GLU A 39 1.69 10.16 -1.30
CA GLU A 39 2.52 10.61 -2.43
C GLU A 39 1.88 10.33 -3.81
N HIS A 40 1.13 9.23 -3.94
CA HIS A 40 0.66 8.73 -5.24
C HIS A 40 -0.85 8.47 -5.31
N GLY A 41 -1.62 8.89 -4.31
CA GLY A 41 -3.07 8.71 -4.28
C GLY A 41 -3.76 9.30 -5.52
N GLY A 42 -4.73 8.56 -6.06
CA GLY A 42 -5.44 8.92 -7.30
C GLY A 42 -4.68 8.59 -8.58
N GLN A 43 -3.51 7.95 -8.49
CA GLN A 43 -2.69 7.57 -9.64
C GLN A 43 -2.67 6.04 -9.83
N ASN A 44 -2.43 5.63 -11.08
CA ASN A 44 -2.04 4.26 -11.39
C ASN A 44 -0.53 4.13 -11.26
N ILE A 45 -0.07 3.41 -10.23
CA ILE A 45 1.35 3.15 -10.03
C ILE A 45 1.75 1.81 -10.65
N TYR A 46 2.82 1.82 -11.45
CA TYR A 46 3.41 0.58 -11.94
C TYR A 46 4.26 -0.07 -10.84
N ILE A 47 4.00 -1.34 -10.54
CA ILE A 47 4.84 -2.13 -9.64
C ILE A 47 5.87 -2.90 -10.48
N PRO A 48 7.16 -2.55 -10.39
CA PRO A 48 8.19 -3.20 -11.17
C PRO A 48 8.39 -4.65 -10.69
N LYS A 49 8.71 -5.58 -11.61
CA LYS A 49 9.13 -6.95 -11.24
C LYS A 49 10.48 -6.97 -10.51
N ASN A 50 11.29 -5.92 -10.70
CA ASN A 50 12.56 -5.74 -10.02
C ASN A 50 12.48 -4.45 -9.16
N PRO A 51 12.48 -4.56 -7.83
CA PRO A 51 12.24 -3.46 -6.91
C PRO A 51 13.34 -2.40 -6.91
N SER A 52 14.53 -2.72 -7.42
CA SER A 52 15.65 -1.77 -7.54
C SER A 52 15.44 -0.68 -8.60
N ARG A 53 14.31 -0.70 -9.32
CA ARG A 53 14.02 0.22 -10.43
C ARG A 53 12.60 0.78 -10.33
N GLY A 54 12.43 2.03 -9.92
CA GLY A 54 11.14 2.71 -10.04
C GLY A 54 10.99 3.93 -9.14
N LYS A 55 10.00 4.80 -9.39
CA LYS A 55 9.73 5.99 -8.57
C LYS A 55 9.34 5.65 -7.12
N VAL A 56 8.77 4.45 -6.92
CA VAL A 56 8.33 3.95 -5.62
C VAL A 56 9.50 3.49 -4.74
N SER A 57 10.69 3.25 -5.31
CA SER A 57 11.81 2.61 -4.60
C SER A 57 12.43 3.45 -3.49
N ASN A 58 12.17 4.77 -3.48
CA ASN A 58 12.70 5.68 -2.47
C ASN A 58 11.69 5.96 -1.34
N LEU A 59 10.43 5.51 -1.49
CA LEU A 59 9.35 5.77 -0.54
C LEU A 59 9.13 4.62 0.42
N LEU A 60 9.37 3.40 -0.04
CA LEU A 60 9.13 2.18 0.72
C LEU A 60 10.44 1.49 1.06
N SER A 61 10.42 0.74 2.15
CA SER A 61 11.53 -0.11 2.57
C SER A 61 11.86 -1.15 1.50
N PRO A 62 13.13 -1.59 1.38
CA PRO A 62 13.51 -2.65 0.45
C PRO A 62 12.69 -3.93 0.65
N HIS A 63 12.28 -4.23 1.89
CA HIS A 63 11.41 -5.36 2.20
C HIS A 63 10.03 -5.21 1.55
N SER A 64 9.35 -4.08 1.76
CA SER A 64 8.03 -3.83 1.18
C SER A 64 8.05 -3.74 -0.34
N LEU A 65 9.11 -3.18 -0.92
CA LEU A 65 9.30 -3.19 -2.38
C LEU A 65 9.44 -4.61 -2.93
N ASN A 66 10.21 -5.48 -2.25
CA ASN A 66 10.32 -6.89 -2.63
C ASN A 66 8.97 -7.59 -2.55
N VAL A 67 8.23 -7.43 -1.45
CA VAL A 67 6.90 -8.03 -1.27
C VAL A 67 5.94 -7.56 -2.37
N LEU A 68 5.88 -6.26 -2.65
CA LEU A 68 5.02 -5.76 -3.73
C LEU A 68 5.45 -6.29 -5.10
N SER A 69 6.76 -6.37 -5.38
CA SER A 69 7.26 -6.89 -6.64
C SER A 69 6.96 -8.39 -6.82
N GLU A 70 7.01 -9.17 -5.74
CA GLU A 70 6.69 -10.60 -5.74
C GLU A 70 5.21 -10.85 -6.01
N HIS A 71 4.31 -10.07 -5.39
CA HIS A 71 2.87 -10.28 -5.49
C HIS A 71 2.19 -9.53 -6.64
N PHE A 72 2.72 -8.38 -7.05
CA PHE A 72 2.10 -7.47 -8.02
C PHE A 72 3.05 -7.09 -9.17
N GLY A 73 4.25 -7.67 -9.25
CA GLY A 73 5.25 -7.29 -10.25
C GLY A 73 4.76 -7.39 -11.70
N GLY A 74 4.89 -6.29 -12.43
CA GLY A 74 4.41 -6.18 -13.82
C GLY A 74 2.96 -5.71 -13.94
N THR A 75 2.33 -5.29 -12.84
CA THR A 75 0.97 -4.74 -12.84
C THR A 75 0.94 -3.25 -12.53
N TYR A 76 -0.19 -2.62 -12.85
CA TYR A 76 -0.53 -1.29 -12.36
C TYR A 76 -1.53 -1.41 -11.21
N LEU A 77 -1.26 -0.73 -10.10
CA LEU A 77 -2.20 -0.58 -8.99
C LEU A 77 -2.84 0.80 -9.04
N MET A 78 -4.17 0.84 -9.08
CA MET A 78 -4.93 2.07 -8.92
C MET A 78 -4.99 2.42 -7.45
N LEU A 79 -4.32 3.50 -7.06
CA LEU A 79 -4.32 3.97 -5.68
C LEU A 79 -5.51 4.89 -5.44
N PRO A 80 -6.32 4.68 -4.39
CA PRO A 80 -7.32 5.66 -3.98
C PRO A 80 -6.63 6.93 -3.44
N THR A 81 -7.38 8.02 -3.31
CA THR A 81 -6.88 9.24 -2.65
C THR A 81 -7.08 9.15 -1.14
N LEU A 82 -6.31 9.92 -0.36
CA LEU A 82 -6.50 10.03 1.09
C LEU A 82 -7.92 10.44 1.47
N LEU A 83 -8.55 11.34 0.69
CA LEU A 83 -9.94 11.74 0.89
C LEU A 83 -10.90 10.53 0.84
N SER A 84 -10.69 9.61 -0.10
CA SER A 84 -11.49 8.38 -0.22
C SER A 84 -11.25 7.40 0.94
N VAL A 85 -10.09 7.50 1.59
CA VAL A 85 -9.73 6.71 2.78
C VAL A 85 -10.35 7.33 4.04
N ASP A 86 -10.35 8.65 4.19
CA ASP A 86 -10.95 9.36 5.33
C ASP A 86 -12.48 9.38 5.31
N ILE A 87 -13.11 9.51 4.13
CA ILE A 87 -14.58 9.48 4.01
C ILE A 87 -15.18 8.14 4.50
N GLN A 88 -14.40 7.06 4.48
CA GLN A 88 -14.83 5.74 4.96
C GLN A 88 -14.54 5.49 6.45
N ARG A 89 -13.90 6.45 7.13
CA ARG A 89 -13.73 6.46 8.59
C ARG A 89 -14.84 7.26 9.31
N GLY A 90 -15.62 8.04 8.56
CA GLY A 90 -16.79 8.78 9.04
C GLY A 90 -18.03 7.92 9.21
#